data_AF-A0A6L7WPW9-F1
#
_entry.id   AF-A0A6L7WPW9-F1
#
_cell.length_a   1.000
_cell.length_b   1.000
_cell.length_c   1.000
_cell.angle_alpha   90.00
_cell.angle_beta   90.00
_cell.angle_gamma   90.00
#
_symmetry.space_group_name_H-M   'P 1'
#
loop_
_entity.id
_entity.type
_entity.pdbx_description
1 polymer ?
#
loop_
_entity_poly.entity_id
_entity_poly.type
_entity_poly.pdbx_seq_one_letter_code
_entity_poly.pdbx_strand_id
1 'polypeptide(L)'
;MTVACVSGSDEDASVFLRRIALQNLLSFGSDETALELQPLNVLIGPNGSGKSNLIAAIGLLQAAAKDLTAPIRATGGIGEWLHKGERRTRGGTINTVVGRSSRHGALRYRLSVEAHGHRFRVGIESIEDNESEDGRSGGRAHYTYSDGTGTLVPRDGVTRLLDVEELDPEQSILSQLKDPHASPEITDLGKQFDGIRIYREWSFGQGAPTRSPQPSDLRNDFLAEDTSNLGLVLNRLRRTPAVKKRLLEA
;
A
#
# COMPACT_ATOMS: atom_id res chain seq x y z
N MET A 1 -20.58 20.49 -12.97
CA MET A 1 -19.79 20.32 -11.74
C MET A 1 -18.39 20.80 -12.06
N THR A 2 -18.09 22.05 -11.71
CA THR A 2 -16.86 22.74 -12.14
C THR A 2 -15.75 22.44 -11.15
N VAL A 3 -14.79 21.60 -11.55
CA VAL A 3 -13.53 21.41 -10.83
C VAL A 3 -12.59 22.52 -11.29
N ALA A 4 -12.38 23.53 -10.43
CA ALA A 4 -11.37 24.54 -10.65
C ALA A 4 -9.98 23.96 -10.33
N CYS A 5 -9.24 23.54 -11.36
CA CYS A 5 -7.80 23.32 -11.26
C CYS A 5 -7.11 24.67 -11.07
N VAL A 6 -6.45 24.86 -9.93
CA VAL A 6 -5.47 25.93 -9.77
C VAL A 6 -4.24 25.49 -10.57
N SER A 7 -3.98 26.19 -11.66
CA SER A 7 -2.78 26.08 -12.48
C SER A 7 -1.55 26.46 -11.64
N GLY A 8 -0.80 25.45 -11.21
CA GLY A 8 0.61 25.56 -10.86
C GLY A 8 1.37 24.66 -11.83
N SER A 9 2.25 25.26 -12.63
CA SER A 9 3.22 24.55 -13.45
C SER A 9 4.26 23.90 -12.55
N ASP A 10 4.02 22.66 -12.15
CA ASP A 10 5.04 21.75 -11.64
C ASP A 10 4.92 20.45 -12.45
N GLU A 11 5.86 20.27 -13.39
CA GLU A 11 6.10 18.97 -14.01
C GLU A 11 6.41 17.96 -12.90
N ASP A 12 5.70 16.82 -12.91
CA ASP A 12 5.73 15.73 -11.93
C ASP A 12 5.23 16.07 -10.51
N ALA A 13 3.91 16.22 -10.35
CA ALA A 13 3.27 15.74 -9.12
C ALA A 13 3.56 14.24 -9.00
N SER A 14 4.62 13.88 -8.26
CA SER A 14 5.17 12.52 -8.21
C SER A 14 4.08 11.54 -7.76
N VAL A 15 3.52 10.78 -8.71
CA VAL A 15 2.55 9.73 -8.40
C VAL A 15 3.28 8.66 -7.61
N PHE A 16 2.86 8.48 -6.35
CA PHE A 16 3.41 7.48 -5.44
C PHE A 16 3.18 6.07 -5.98
N LEU A 17 1.93 5.62 -6.12
CA LEU A 17 1.61 4.32 -6.70
C LEU A 17 1.30 4.52 -8.18
N ARG A 18 2.24 4.15 -9.07
CA ARG A 18 2.15 4.36 -10.53
C ARG A 18 1.42 3.24 -11.24
N ARG A 19 1.65 2.00 -10.81
CA ARG A 19 1.01 0.80 -11.37
C ARG A 19 0.66 -0.16 -10.25
N ILE A 20 -0.47 -0.84 -10.40
CA ILE A 20 -0.83 -2.03 -9.61
C ILE A 20 -1.34 -3.12 -10.53
N ALA A 21 -0.82 -4.33 -10.37
CA ALA A 21 -1.21 -5.52 -11.09
C ALA A 21 -1.56 -6.63 -10.10
N LEU A 22 -2.71 -7.27 -10.33
CA LEU A 22 -3.30 -8.26 -9.44
C LEU A 22 -3.52 -9.57 -10.21
N GLN A 23 -3.18 -10.68 -9.56
CA GLN A 23 -3.36 -12.02 -10.11
C GLN A 23 -3.77 -12.99 -9.01
N ASN A 24 -4.77 -13.82 -9.25
CA ASN A 24 -5.29 -14.84 -8.32
C ASN A 24 -5.72 -14.31 -6.94
N LEU A 25 -6.14 -13.03 -6.87
CA LEU A 25 -6.58 -12.37 -5.65
C LEU A 25 -8.01 -11.87 -5.76
N LEU A 26 -8.85 -12.18 -4.78
CA LEU A 26 -10.23 -11.71 -4.66
C LEU A 26 -11.02 -12.00 -5.95
N SER A 27 -11.51 -10.95 -6.63
CA SER A 27 -12.20 -11.07 -7.92
C SER A 27 -11.27 -11.13 -9.14
N PHE A 28 -9.96 -10.96 -8.97
CA PHE A 28 -8.98 -10.97 -10.04
C PHE A 28 -8.49 -12.40 -10.29
N GLY A 29 -8.75 -12.89 -11.50
CA GLY A 29 -8.49 -14.28 -11.89
C GLY A 29 -7.04 -14.61 -12.18
N SER A 30 -6.83 -15.66 -12.97
CA SER A 30 -5.50 -16.12 -13.38
C SER A 30 -4.79 -15.17 -14.32
N ASP A 31 -5.53 -14.34 -15.06
CA ASP A 31 -4.94 -13.34 -15.94
C ASP A 31 -4.55 -12.11 -15.12
N GLU A 32 -3.32 -11.63 -15.33
CA GLU A 32 -2.84 -10.43 -14.65
C GLU A 32 -3.71 -9.23 -15.06
N THR A 33 -4.36 -8.61 -14.08
CA THR A 33 -5.11 -7.38 -14.28
C THR A 33 -4.28 -6.21 -13.80
N ALA A 34 -3.72 -5.44 -14.74
CA ALA A 34 -2.91 -4.28 -14.45
C ALA A 34 -3.66 -2.96 -14.64
N LEU A 35 -3.39 -2.00 -13.77
CA LEU A 35 -3.92 -0.64 -13.82
C LEU A 35 -2.78 0.36 -13.62
N GLU A 36 -2.66 1.29 -14.56
CA GLU A 36 -1.85 2.49 -14.41
C GLU A 36 -2.65 3.53 -13.62
N LEU A 37 -2.02 4.13 -12.63
CA LEU A 37 -2.61 5.10 -11.72
C LEU A 37 -2.03 6.48 -11.97
N GLN A 38 -2.91 7.46 -11.90
CA GLN A 38 -2.62 8.88 -12.06
C GLN A 38 -2.74 9.59 -10.70
N PRO A 39 -2.42 10.89 -10.59
CA PRO A 39 -2.60 11.64 -9.34
C PRO A 39 -4.03 11.60 -8.77
N LEU A 40 -5.04 11.42 -9.64
CA LEU A 40 -6.44 11.21 -9.28
C LEU A 40 -7.03 10.10 -10.15
N ASN A 41 -7.58 9.06 -9.49
CA ASN A 41 -8.22 7.94 -10.16
C ASN A 41 -9.67 7.83 -9.70
N VAL A 42 -10.60 7.76 -10.65
CA VAL A 42 -12.04 7.59 -10.37
C VAL A 42 -12.46 6.20 -10.87
N LEU A 43 -12.76 5.30 -9.94
CA LEU A 43 -13.15 3.93 -10.27
C LEU A 43 -14.67 3.82 -10.46
N ILE A 44 -15.10 3.57 -11.70
CA ILE A 44 -16.50 3.40 -12.08
C ILE A 44 -16.77 2.00 -12.62
N GLY A 45 -17.98 1.48 -12.40
CA GLY A 45 -18.41 0.19 -12.93
C GLY A 45 -19.59 -0.41 -12.15
N PRO A 46 -20.23 -1.47 -12.66
CA PRO A 46 -21.33 -2.16 -11.99
C PRO A 46 -20.98 -2.69 -10.61
N ASN A 47 -22.00 -3.04 -9.81
CA ASN A 47 -21.78 -3.78 -8.57
C ASN A 47 -21.10 -5.12 -8.85
N GLY A 48 -20.14 -5.52 -8.01
CA GLY A 48 -19.34 -6.74 -8.21
C GLY A 48 -18.18 -6.60 -9.20
N SER A 49 -17.96 -5.43 -9.83
CA SER A 49 -16.87 -5.24 -10.82
C SER A 49 -15.45 -5.20 -10.22
N GLY A 50 -15.25 -5.57 -8.96
CA GLY A 50 -13.92 -5.61 -8.33
C GLY A 50 -13.38 -4.29 -7.77
N LYS A 51 -14.12 -3.17 -7.81
CA LYS A 51 -13.66 -1.87 -7.26
C LYS A 51 -13.27 -1.96 -5.79
N SER A 52 -14.14 -2.52 -4.96
CA SER A 52 -13.85 -2.73 -3.53
C SER A 52 -12.66 -3.68 -3.33
N ASN A 53 -12.46 -4.66 -4.23
CA ASN A 53 -11.34 -5.57 -4.15
C ASN A 53 -10.02 -4.89 -4.52
N LEU A 54 -10.02 -3.99 -5.50
CA LEU A 54 -8.84 -3.19 -5.84
C LEU A 54 -8.36 -2.36 -4.65
N ILE A 55 -9.26 -1.66 -3.96
CA ILE A 55 -8.83 -0.88 -2.79
C ILE A 55 -8.62 -1.76 -1.55
N ALA A 56 -9.17 -2.98 -1.48
CA ALA A 56 -8.71 -3.98 -0.50
C ALA A 56 -7.26 -4.40 -0.76
N ALA A 57 -6.87 -4.63 -2.02
CA ALA A 57 -5.48 -4.92 -2.39
C ALA A 57 -4.53 -3.76 -2.05
N ILE A 58 -4.95 -2.50 -2.26
CA ILE A 58 -4.19 -1.32 -1.78
C ILE A 58 -4.09 -1.31 -0.25
N GLY A 59 -5.13 -1.73 0.47
CA GLY A 59 -5.09 -1.92 1.92
C GLY A 59 -4.11 -3.01 2.37
N LEU A 60 -3.90 -4.04 1.55
CA LEU A 60 -2.87 -5.04 1.83
C LEU A 60 -1.45 -4.45 1.71
N LEU A 61 -1.22 -3.54 0.75
CA LEU A 61 0.04 -2.80 0.65
C LEU A 61 0.27 -1.94 1.89
N GLN A 62 -0.76 -1.23 2.37
CA GLN A 62 -0.69 -0.47 3.62
C GLN A 62 -0.34 -1.37 4.81
N ALA A 63 -1.00 -2.52 4.90
CA ALA A 63 -0.76 -3.52 5.94
C ALA A 63 0.65 -4.10 5.90
N ALA A 64 1.29 -4.18 4.72
CA ALA A 64 2.66 -4.67 4.57
C ALA A 64 3.68 -3.90 5.40
N ALA A 65 3.48 -2.60 5.63
CA ALA A 65 4.37 -1.79 6.45
C ALA A 65 4.24 -2.04 7.97
N LYS A 66 3.21 -2.78 8.42
CA LYS A 66 2.88 -2.97 9.84
C LYS A 66 2.53 -4.42 10.18
N ASP A 67 1.35 -4.86 9.76
CA ASP A 67 0.81 -6.19 10.05
C ASP A 67 0.00 -6.69 8.85
N LEU A 68 0.63 -7.53 8.01
CA LEU A 68 -0.04 -8.14 6.84
C LEU A 68 -1.24 -8.99 7.23
N THR A 69 -1.22 -9.59 8.42
CA THR A 69 -2.24 -10.54 8.86
C THR A 69 -3.52 -9.86 9.31
N ALA A 70 -3.49 -8.58 9.67
CA ALA A 70 -4.65 -7.82 10.14
C ALA A 70 -5.82 -7.80 9.14
N PRO A 71 -5.68 -7.31 7.88
CA PRO A 71 -6.78 -7.30 6.91
C PRO A 71 -7.25 -8.71 6.53
N ILE A 72 -6.34 -9.70 6.59
CA ILE A 72 -6.65 -11.09 6.25
C ILE A 72 -7.52 -11.72 7.34
N ARG A 73 -7.17 -11.55 8.62
CA ARG A 73 -8.01 -12.00 9.74
C ARG A 73 -9.37 -11.31 9.74
N ALA A 74 -9.41 -10.00 9.49
CA ALA A 74 -10.66 -9.23 9.46
C ALA A 74 -11.65 -9.73 8.40
N THR A 75 -11.14 -10.28 7.28
CA THR A 75 -11.97 -10.80 6.18
C THR A 75 -12.35 -12.28 6.37
N GLY A 76 -11.91 -12.94 7.44
CA GLY A 76 -12.18 -14.36 7.68
C GLY A 76 -11.09 -15.32 7.18
N GLY A 77 -9.89 -14.82 6.91
CA GLY A 77 -8.69 -15.61 6.58
C GLY A 77 -8.28 -15.56 5.10
N ILE A 78 -7.14 -16.19 4.79
CA ILE A 78 -6.51 -16.16 3.45
C ILE A 78 -7.39 -16.77 2.35
N GLY A 79 -8.26 -17.74 2.69
CA GLY A 79 -9.18 -18.34 1.73
C GLY A 79 -10.19 -17.34 1.12
N GLU A 80 -10.51 -16.25 1.82
CA GLU A 80 -11.37 -15.18 1.29
C GLU A 80 -10.60 -14.19 0.40
N TRP A 81 -9.27 -14.18 0.51
CA TRP A 81 -8.38 -13.36 -0.30
C TRP A 81 -7.95 -14.03 -1.61
N LEU A 82 -7.94 -15.36 -1.66
CA LEU A 82 -7.58 -16.11 -2.86
C LEU A 82 -8.76 -16.18 -3.85
N HIS A 83 -8.45 -16.07 -5.14
CA HIS A 83 -9.48 -16.13 -6.18
C HIS A 83 -10.17 -17.50 -6.22
N LYS A 84 -11.51 -17.49 -6.19
CA LYS A 84 -12.38 -18.69 -6.10
C LYS A 84 -12.79 -19.26 -7.47
N GLY A 85 -11.98 -19.07 -8.50
CA GLY A 85 -12.24 -19.57 -9.86
C GLY A 85 -12.17 -21.09 -9.97
N GLU A 86 -12.34 -21.61 -11.20
CA GLU A 86 -12.41 -23.06 -11.48
C GLU A 86 -11.19 -23.85 -10.99
N ARG A 87 -10.01 -23.21 -10.98
CA ARG A 87 -8.79 -23.76 -10.40
C ARG A 87 -8.61 -23.15 -9.02
N ARG A 88 -8.60 -23.99 -7.98
CA ARG A 88 -8.19 -23.57 -6.64
C ARG A 88 -6.75 -23.08 -6.69
N THR A 89 -6.56 -21.79 -6.47
CA THR A 89 -5.26 -21.15 -6.36
C THR A 89 -4.75 -21.36 -4.92
N ARG A 90 -3.44 -21.59 -4.77
CA ARG A 90 -2.80 -21.68 -3.45
C ARG A 90 -2.17 -20.36 -3.02
N GLY A 91 -2.08 -19.40 -3.94
CA GLY A 91 -1.57 -18.07 -3.69
C GLY A 91 -2.03 -17.06 -4.73
N GLY A 92 -1.83 -15.79 -4.41
CA GLY A 92 -2.13 -14.66 -5.28
C GLY A 92 -1.11 -13.56 -5.12
N THR A 93 -0.93 -12.77 -6.17
CA THR A 93 0.19 -11.83 -6.30
C THR A 93 -0.31 -10.41 -6.51
N ILE A 94 0.33 -9.48 -5.80
CA ILE A 94 0.28 -8.04 -6.04
C ILE A 94 1.65 -7.61 -6.57
N ASN A 95 1.67 -6.97 -7.74
CA ASN A 95 2.86 -6.39 -8.33
C ASN A 95 2.62 -4.89 -8.55
N THR A 96 3.50 -4.04 -8.02
CA THR A 96 3.30 -2.60 -8.01
C THR A 96 4.54 -1.86 -8.45
N VAL A 97 4.34 -0.73 -9.12
CA VAL A 97 5.41 0.23 -9.41
C VAL A 97 5.17 1.48 -8.58
N VAL A 98 6.16 1.83 -7.78
CA VAL A 98 6.10 2.91 -6.80
C VAL A 98 7.13 3.97 -7.14
N GLY A 99 6.69 5.21 -7.36
CA GLY A 99 7.57 6.36 -7.54
C GLY A 99 8.35 6.65 -6.26
N ARG A 100 9.62 7.04 -6.40
CA ARG A 100 10.44 7.47 -5.26
C ARG A 100 10.40 8.99 -5.13
N SER A 101 10.52 9.50 -3.90
CA SER A 101 10.64 10.93 -3.61
C SER A 101 12.00 11.53 -4.04
N SER A 102 12.99 10.67 -4.33
CA SER A 102 14.33 11.02 -4.79
C SER A 102 14.48 10.77 -6.30
N ARG A 103 15.51 11.36 -6.94
CA ARG A 103 15.85 11.18 -8.38
C ARG A 103 16.20 9.73 -8.79
N HIS A 104 15.91 8.73 -7.96
CA HIS A 104 16.32 7.33 -8.11
C HIS A 104 15.28 6.47 -8.83
N GLY A 105 14.43 7.05 -9.69
CA GLY A 105 13.46 6.31 -10.49
C GLY A 105 12.28 5.77 -9.67
N ALA A 106 11.77 4.60 -10.07
CA ALA A 106 10.67 3.91 -9.39
C ALA A 106 11.12 2.53 -8.90
N LEU A 107 10.49 2.00 -7.86
CA LEU A 107 10.69 0.64 -7.37
C LEU A 107 9.56 -0.26 -7.86
N ARG A 108 9.90 -1.50 -8.18
CA ARG A 108 8.94 -2.59 -8.34
C ARG A 108 8.86 -3.36 -7.02
N TYR A 109 7.66 -3.42 -6.46
CA TYR A 109 7.36 -4.23 -5.29
C TYR A 109 6.41 -5.37 -5.68
N ARG A 110 6.85 -6.60 -5.44
CA ARG A 110 6.06 -7.81 -5.66
C ARG A 110 5.81 -8.50 -4.32
N LEU A 111 4.57 -8.86 -4.06
CA LEU A 111 4.15 -9.64 -2.90
C LEU A 111 3.22 -10.75 -3.37
N SER A 112 3.60 -12.01 -3.10
CA SER A 112 2.73 -13.17 -3.21
C SER A 112 2.30 -13.60 -1.81
N VAL A 113 1.01 -13.87 -1.67
CA VAL A 113 0.39 -14.37 -0.46
C VAL A 113 -0.15 -15.77 -0.70
N GLU A 114 0.10 -16.68 0.24
CA GLU A 114 -0.19 -18.10 0.08
C GLU A 114 -0.95 -18.66 1.27
N ALA A 115 -1.80 -19.65 0.98
CA ALA A 115 -2.46 -20.46 2.00
C ALA A 115 -1.60 -21.70 2.30
N HIS A 116 -1.03 -21.75 3.51
CA HIS A 116 -0.34 -22.93 4.02
C HIS A 116 -1.21 -23.61 5.08
N GLY A 117 -2.07 -24.52 4.64
CA GLY A 117 -3.13 -25.08 5.49
C GLY A 117 -4.17 -24.01 5.85
N HIS A 118 -4.34 -23.73 7.13
CA HIS A 118 -5.23 -22.65 7.62
C HIS A 118 -4.50 -21.33 7.89
N ARG A 119 -3.19 -21.26 7.65
CA ARG A 119 -2.38 -20.08 7.90
C ARG A 119 -2.08 -19.32 6.62
N PHE A 120 -1.95 -18.01 6.80
CA PHE A 120 -1.40 -17.10 5.81
C PHE A 120 0.12 -17.20 5.83
N ARG A 121 0.78 -17.12 4.67
CA ARG A 121 2.22 -16.88 4.57
C ARG A 121 2.53 -15.97 3.39
N VAL A 122 3.64 -15.25 3.49
CA VAL A 122 4.32 -14.63 2.36
C VAL A 122 5.01 -15.74 1.56
N GLY A 123 4.68 -15.86 0.28
CA GLY A 123 5.29 -16.83 -0.63
C GLY A 123 6.54 -16.26 -1.32
N ILE A 124 6.33 -15.16 -2.04
CA ILE A 124 7.37 -14.41 -2.73
C ILE A 124 7.27 -12.96 -2.29
N GLU A 125 8.39 -12.33 -2.01
CA GLU A 125 8.44 -10.88 -1.82
C GLU A 125 9.70 -10.33 -2.50
N SER A 126 9.58 -9.28 -3.29
CA SER A 126 10.75 -8.62 -3.86
C SER A 126 10.62 -7.11 -3.96
N ILE A 127 11.74 -6.43 -3.78
CA ILE A 127 11.92 -4.99 -3.93
C ILE A 127 13.08 -4.79 -4.88
N GLU A 128 12.78 -4.30 -6.08
CA GLU A 128 13.72 -4.15 -7.18
C GLU A 128 13.60 -2.75 -7.78
N ASP A 129 14.65 -2.23 -8.40
CA ASP A 129 14.50 -1.06 -9.26
C ASP A 129 13.56 -1.40 -10.43
N ASN A 130 12.58 -0.54 -10.70
CA ASN A 130 11.79 -0.69 -11.90
C ASN A 130 12.63 -0.28 -13.11
N GLU A 131 12.76 -1.19 -14.09
CA GLU A 131 13.53 -0.93 -15.30
C GLU A 131 13.10 0.41 -15.94
N SER A 132 14.09 1.22 -16.30
CA SER A 132 13.89 2.38 -17.18
C SER A 132 13.49 1.85 -18.56
N GLU A 133 12.65 2.57 -19.31
CA GLU A 133 12.28 2.21 -20.70
C GLU A 133 13.49 2.03 -21.65
N ASP A 134 14.70 2.43 -21.22
CA ASP A 134 15.95 2.38 -21.98
C ASP A 134 16.63 1.00 -22.10
N GLY A 135 16.00 -0.09 -21.63
CA GLY A 135 16.40 -1.47 -21.98
C GLY A 135 17.79 -1.93 -21.52
N ARG A 136 18.47 -1.19 -20.63
CA ARG A 136 19.76 -1.61 -20.06
C ARG A 136 19.54 -2.51 -18.84
N SER A 137 19.48 -3.82 -19.12
CA SER A 137 19.71 -4.98 -18.22
C SER A 137 19.38 -4.80 -16.73
N GLY A 138 18.24 -5.36 -16.29
CA GLY A 138 18.00 -5.87 -14.93
C GLY A 138 18.13 -4.83 -13.82
N GLY A 139 17.01 -4.22 -13.42
CA GLY A 139 16.97 -3.36 -12.24
C GLY A 139 17.60 -4.03 -11.02
N ARG A 140 18.36 -3.26 -10.21
CA ARG A 140 19.03 -3.80 -9.03
C ARG A 140 17.99 -4.32 -8.04
N ALA A 141 18.14 -5.57 -7.62
CA ALA A 141 17.38 -6.12 -6.51
C ALA A 141 17.94 -5.58 -5.17
N HIS A 142 17.06 -5.07 -4.32
CA HIS A 142 17.39 -4.62 -2.97
C HIS A 142 17.01 -5.67 -1.93
N TYR A 143 15.94 -6.42 -2.20
CA TYR A 143 15.50 -7.54 -1.40
C TYR A 143 14.75 -8.54 -2.28
N THR A 144 15.00 -9.83 -2.03
CA THR A 144 14.21 -10.93 -2.57
C THR A 144 13.96 -11.97 -1.50
N TYR A 145 12.77 -12.55 -1.52
CA TYR A 145 12.41 -13.69 -0.71
C TYR A 145 11.60 -14.65 -1.56
N SER A 146 12.05 -15.90 -1.59
CA SER A 146 11.39 -16.99 -2.32
C SER A 146 11.79 -18.32 -1.71
N ASP A 147 10.84 -19.26 -1.63
CA ASP A 147 11.08 -20.62 -1.14
C ASP A 147 11.79 -20.66 0.22
N GLY A 148 11.40 -19.75 1.12
CA GLY A 148 11.99 -19.60 2.45
C GLY A 148 13.32 -18.87 2.48
N THR A 149 13.97 -18.59 1.36
CA THR A 149 15.29 -17.94 1.36
C THR A 149 15.15 -16.43 1.12
N GLY A 150 15.56 -15.63 2.10
CA GLY A 150 15.65 -14.17 2.00
C GLY A 150 17.05 -13.70 1.63
N THR A 151 17.17 -12.79 0.67
CA THR A 151 18.42 -12.14 0.27
C THR A 151 18.24 -10.62 0.35
N LEU A 152 19.13 -9.96 1.08
CA LEU A 152 19.20 -8.51 1.22
C LEU A 152 20.45 -7.98 0.52
N VAL A 153 20.31 -6.92 -0.27
CA VAL A 153 21.43 -6.19 -0.85
C VAL A 153 21.44 -4.76 -0.30
N PRO A 154 22.12 -4.52 0.83
CA PRO A 154 22.22 -3.20 1.42
C PRO A 154 23.00 -2.23 0.52
N ARG A 155 23.07 -0.97 0.97
CA ARG A 155 23.74 0.12 0.26
C ARG A 155 25.23 -0.13 0.01
N ASP A 156 25.89 -0.91 0.87
CA ASP A 156 27.29 -1.33 0.70
C ASP A 156 27.51 -2.28 -0.49
N GLY A 157 26.43 -2.82 -1.06
CA GLY A 157 26.45 -3.71 -2.22
C GLY A 157 26.81 -5.15 -1.89
N VAL A 158 27.02 -5.49 -0.61
CA VAL A 158 27.38 -6.84 -0.20
C VAL A 158 26.10 -7.63 0.07
N THR A 159 25.79 -8.60 -0.79
CA THR A 159 24.65 -9.48 -0.63
C THR A 159 24.73 -10.26 0.69
N ARG A 160 23.66 -10.21 1.48
CA ARG A 160 23.50 -10.92 2.75
C ARG A 160 22.34 -11.88 2.65
N LEU A 161 22.57 -13.14 3.03
CA LEU A 161 21.49 -14.09 3.26
C LEU A 161 20.84 -13.74 4.60
N LEU A 162 19.52 -13.66 4.60
CA LEU A 162 18.74 -13.51 5.82
C LEU A 162 18.40 -14.90 6.34
N ASP A 163 18.57 -15.09 7.64
CA ASP A 163 18.18 -16.34 8.29
C ASP A 163 16.65 -16.42 8.31
N VAL A 164 16.12 -17.54 7.81
CA VAL A 164 14.69 -17.82 7.72
C VAL A 164 14.08 -17.95 9.11
N GLU A 165 14.88 -18.38 10.09
CA GLU A 165 14.45 -18.53 11.49
C GLU A 165 14.26 -17.18 12.18
N GLU A 166 14.89 -16.12 11.67
CA GLU A 166 14.77 -14.75 12.19
C GLU A 166 13.62 -13.95 11.54
N LEU A 167 13.08 -14.42 10.41
CA LEU A 167 11.97 -13.76 9.71
C LEU A 167 10.62 -14.39 10.08
N ASP A 168 9.64 -13.54 10.36
CA ASP A 168 8.25 -13.97 10.48
C ASP A 168 7.66 -14.21 9.07
N PRO A 169 7.32 -15.46 8.71
CA PRO A 169 6.78 -15.78 7.39
C PRO A 169 5.37 -15.23 7.16
N GLU A 170 4.70 -14.72 8.19
CA GLU A 170 3.38 -14.08 8.08
C GLU A 170 3.50 -12.55 7.93
N GLN A 171 4.72 -12.00 7.83
CA GLN A 171 4.97 -10.57 7.72
C GLN A 171 5.84 -10.22 6.52
N SER A 172 5.68 -9.00 6.03
CA SER A 172 6.51 -8.42 4.97
C SER A 172 7.86 -7.99 5.55
N ILE A 173 8.91 -7.94 4.73
CA ILE A 173 10.17 -7.32 5.13
C ILE A 173 10.00 -5.85 5.54
N LEU A 174 8.98 -5.16 5.01
CA LEU A 174 8.71 -3.74 5.25
C LEU A 174 8.33 -3.44 6.71
N SER A 175 7.73 -4.41 7.42
CA SER A 175 7.44 -4.27 8.86
C SER A 175 8.60 -4.73 9.74
N GLN A 176 9.43 -5.65 9.23
CA GLN A 176 10.50 -6.33 9.98
C GLN A 176 11.85 -5.59 9.93
N LEU A 177 12.20 -4.96 8.81
CA LEU A 177 13.48 -4.27 8.61
C LEU A 177 13.30 -2.76 8.40
N LYS A 178 13.77 -1.97 9.36
CA LYS A 178 13.68 -0.49 9.33
C LYS A 178 15.05 0.14 9.56
N ASP A 179 15.89 0.11 8.53
CA ASP A 179 17.22 0.72 8.53
C ASP A 179 17.35 1.73 7.36
N PRO A 180 17.08 3.04 7.60
CA PRO A 180 17.20 4.06 6.57
C PRO A 180 18.63 4.25 6.04
N HIS A 181 19.67 3.80 6.75
CA HIS A 181 21.05 4.01 6.36
C HIS A 181 21.59 2.84 5.54
N ALA A 182 21.33 1.60 5.98
CA ALA A 182 21.77 0.40 5.28
C ALA A 182 20.81 -0.02 4.15
N SER A 183 19.50 0.16 4.33
CA SER A 183 18.46 -0.29 3.41
C SER A 183 17.39 0.79 3.20
N PRO A 184 17.75 1.92 2.56
CA PRO A 184 16.84 3.05 2.38
C PRO A 184 15.62 2.69 1.53
N GLU A 185 15.76 1.86 0.49
CA GLU A 185 14.66 1.46 -0.40
C GLU A 185 13.53 0.75 0.34
N ILE A 186 13.89 -0.21 1.20
CA ILE A 186 12.94 -0.98 2.03
C ILE A 186 12.26 -0.04 3.02
N THR A 187 13.06 0.77 3.70
CA THR A 187 12.57 1.67 4.74
C THR A 187 11.65 2.76 4.18
N ASP A 188 11.99 3.33 3.03
CA ASP A 188 11.21 4.39 2.39
C ASP A 188 9.96 3.83 1.71
N LEU A 189 10.01 2.63 1.14
CA LEU A 189 8.81 1.94 0.62
C LEU A 189 7.83 1.65 1.77
N GLY A 190 8.33 1.12 2.88
CA GLY A 190 7.53 0.86 4.08
C GLY A 190 6.86 2.13 4.61
N LYS A 191 7.59 3.25 4.69
CA LYS A 191 7.01 4.57 5.07
C LYS A 191 5.92 5.04 4.10
N GLN A 192 6.12 4.87 2.81
CA GLN A 192 5.13 5.29 1.81
C GLN A 192 3.86 4.43 1.88
N PHE A 193 4.00 3.12 2.07
CA PHE A 193 2.88 2.20 2.27
C PHE A 193 2.15 2.49 3.57
N ASP A 194 2.87 2.77 4.66
CA ASP A 194 2.28 3.24 5.92
C ASP A 194 1.54 4.58 5.77
N GLY A 195 1.92 5.39 4.79
CA GLY A 195 1.27 6.66 4.45
C GLY A 195 -0.08 6.53 3.75
N ILE A 196 -0.43 5.35 3.25
CA ILE A 196 -1.73 5.09 2.61
C ILE A 196 -2.84 5.31 3.65
N ARG A 197 -3.95 5.93 3.24
CA ARG A 197 -5.15 6.13 4.06
C ARG A 197 -6.38 5.68 3.30
N ILE A 198 -7.22 4.85 3.93
CA ILE A 198 -8.41 4.24 3.34
C ILE A 198 -9.65 4.62 4.15
N TYR A 199 -10.52 5.44 3.57
CA TYR A 199 -11.75 5.91 4.22
C TYR A 199 -12.97 5.18 3.64
N ARG A 200 -13.38 4.07 4.28
CA ARG A 200 -14.48 3.22 3.80
C ARG A 200 -15.60 3.06 4.82
N GLU A 201 -15.26 2.87 6.08
CA GLU A 201 -16.22 2.53 7.13
C GLU A 201 -16.54 3.76 7.97
N TRP A 202 -17.51 4.54 7.49
CA TRP A 202 -17.95 5.72 8.22
C TRP A 202 -18.99 5.34 9.26
N SER A 203 -18.65 5.55 10.53
CA SER A 203 -19.57 5.36 11.65
C SER A 203 -20.25 6.68 12.00
N PHE A 204 -21.58 6.72 11.92
CA PHE A 204 -22.39 7.91 12.25
C PHE A 204 -23.37 7.69 13.42
N GLY A 205 -23.39 6.50 14.00
CA GLY A 205 -24.25 6.13 15.13
C GLY A 205 -23.88 6.85 16.43
N GLN A 206 -24.63 6.58 17.51
CA GLN A 206 -24.40 7.22 18.82
C GLN A 206 -22.99 6.94 19.36
N GLY A 207 -22.45 5.74 19.14
CA GLY A 207 -21.09 5.37 19.54
C GLY A 207 -19.99 5.76 18.55
N ALA A 208 -20.29 6.60 17.55
CA ALA A 208 -19.28 7.01 16.57
C ALA A 208 -18.12 7.76 17.24
N PRO A 209 -16.85 7.45 16.92
CA PRO A 209 -15.69 8.16 17.46
C PRO A 209 -15.74 9.68 17.22
N THR A 210 -16.35 10.11 16.12
CA THR A 210 -16.57 11.53 15.77
C THR A 210 -17.45 12.30 16.74
N ARG A 211 -18.32 11.60 17.48
CA ARG A 211 -19.25 12.21 18.45
C ARG A 211 -18.70 12.19 19.87
N SER A 212 -17.57 11.53 20.10
CA SER A 212 -16.93 11.43 21.41
C SER A 212 -15.92 12.58 21.60
N PRO A 213 -15.67 13.02 22.85
CA PRO A 213 -14.57 13.93 23.15
C PRO A 213 -13.24 13.36 22.63
N GLN A 214 -12.45 14.18 21.94
CA GLN A 214 -11.17 13.77 21.34
C GLN A 214 -10.01 14.22 22.24
N PRO A 215 -9.06 13.33 22.59
CA PRO A 215 -7.81 13.72 23.25
C PRO A 215 -7.08 14.79 22.44
N SER A 216 -6.52 15.80 23.11
CA SER A 216 -5.88 16.95 22.45
C SER A 216 -4.50 16.65 21.84
N ASP A 217 -3.92 15.51 22.19
CA ASP A 217 -2.57 15.06 21.84
C ASP A 217 -2.55 14.10 20.62
N LEU A 218 -3.70 13.76 20.04
CA LEU A 218 -3.72 12.96 18.82
C LEU A 218 -3.07 13.72 17.65
N ARG A 219 -2.51 12.95 16.73
CA ARG A 219 -2.00 13.46 15.46
C ARG A 219 -3.12 14.15 14.66
N ASN A 220 -2.78 15.24 13.98
CA ASN A 220 -3.72 16.06 13.20
C ASN A 220 -3.17 16.44 11.81
N ASP A 221 -2.11 15.78 11.37
CA ASP A 221 -1.52 15.89 10.03
C ASP A 221 -2.37 15.24 8.95
N PHE A 222 -3.07 14.17 9.29
CA PHE A 222 -4.05 13.52 8.42
C PHE A 222 -5.30 13.14 9.21
N LEU A 223 -6.42 12.96 8.51
CA LEU A 223 -7.62 12.37 9.10
C LEU A 223 -7.35 10.88 9.40
N ALA A 224 -7.70 10.43 10.60
CA ALA A 224 -7.69 9.02 10.95
C ALA A 224 -8.79 8.30 10.16
N GLU A 225 -8.56 7.03 9.78
CA GLU A 225 -9.52 6.28 8.95
C GLU A 225 -10.86 6.05 9.65
N ASP A 226 -10.84 5.93 10.99
CA ASP A 226 -12.02 5.85 11.85
C ASP A 226 -12.60 7.22 12.23
N THR A 227 -12.01 8.31 11.73
CA THR A 227 -12.36 9.71 11.97
C THR A 227 -12.28 10.16 13.44
N SER A 228 -11.57 9.41 14.30
CA SER A 228 -11.36 9.70 15.72
C SER A 228 -10.66 11.03 16.03
N ASN A 229 -9.94 11.61 15.07
CA ASN A 229 -9.25 12.89 15.19
C ASN A 229 -9.86 14.04 14.34
N LEU A 230 -11.08 13.84 13.83
CA LEU A 230 -11.74 14.80 12.93
C LEU A 230 -11.76 16.24 13.47
N GLY A 231 -12.08 16.42 14.76
CA GLY A 231 -12.13 17.74 15.39
C GLY A 231 -10.78 18.46 15.36
N LEU A 232 -9.69 17.73 15.60
CA LEU A 232 -8.33 18.28 15.56
C LEU A 232 -7.91 18.67 14.13
N VAL A 233 -8.24 17.83 13.14
CA VAL A 233 -7.94 18.11 11.74
C VAL A 233 -8.71 19.34 11.26
N LEU A 234 -10.00 19.45 11.56
CA LEU A 234 -10.80 20.63 11.23
C LEU A 234 -10.28 21.90 11.92
N ASN A 235 -9.87 21.80 13.19
CA ASN A 235 -9.24 22.90 13.91
C ASN A 235 -7.94 23.37 13.23
N ARG A 236 -7.09 22.42 12.79
CA ARG A 236 -5.87 22.73 12.03
C ARG A 236 -6.19 23.42 10.70
N LEU A 237 -7.13 22.91 9.91
CA LEU A 237 -7.53 23.51 8.63
C LEU A 237 -8.08 24.93 8.80
N ARG A 238 -8.83 25.19 9.88
CA ARG A 238 -9.33 26.53 10.22
C ARG A 238 -8.23 27.55 10.51
N ARG A 239 -7.06 27.11 10.97
CA ARG A 239 -5.89 27.97 11.23
C ARG A 239 -5.17 28.39 9.94
N THR A 240 -5.51 27.78 8.79
CA THR A 240 -4.98 28.16 7.48
C THR A 240 -6.02 29.00 6.72
N PRO A 241 -5.87 30.33 6.63
CA PRO A 241 -6.91 31.22 6.10
C PRO A 241 -7.37 30.88 4.67
N ALA A 242 -6.42 30.52 3.80
CA ALA A 242 -6.71 30.14 2.41
C ALA A 242 -7.56 28.86 2.30
N VAL A 243 -7.26 27.86 3.14
CA VAL A 243 -8.00 26.59 3.18
C VAL A 243 -9.40 26.80 3.76
N LYS A 244 -9.51 27.56 4.85
CA LYS A 244 -10.79 27.91 5.45
C LYS A 244 -11.72 28.60 4.45
N LYS A 245 -11.19 29.55 3.66
CA LYS A 245 -11.97 30.25 2.62
C LYS A 245 -12.50 29.28 1.56
N ARG A 246 -11.64 28.43 1.01
CA ARG A 246 -12.03 27.41 0.02
C ARG A 246 -13.05 26.40 0.54
N LEU A 247 -12.96 25.98 1.80
CA LEU A 247 -13.90 25.04 2.40
C LEU A 247 -15.30 25.62 2.62
N LEU A 248 -15.41 26.93 2.85
CA LEU A 248 -16.70 27.61 3.04
C LEU A 248 -17.38 28.01 1.73
N GLU A 249 -16.60 28.07 0.64
CA GLU A 249 -17.07 28.41 -0.71
C GLU A 249 -17.42 27.17 -1.56
N ALA A 250 -17.11 25.96 -1.08
CA ALA A 250 -17.38 24.68 -1.73
C ALA A 250 -18.76 24.10 -1.34
#